data_AF-A0A151MEZ5-F1
#
_entry.id   AF-A0A151MEZ5-F1
#
_cell.length_a   1.000
_cell.length_b   1.000
_cell.length_c   1.000
_cell.angle_alpha   90.00
_cell.angle_beta   90.00
_cell.angle_gamma   90.00
#
_symmetry.space_group_name_H-M   'P 1'
#
loop_
_entity.id
_entity.type
_entity.pdbx_description
1 polymer ?
#
loop_
_entity_poly.entity_id
_entity_poly.type
_entity_poly.pdbx_seq_one_letter_code
_entity_poly.pdbx_strand_id
1 'polypeptide(L)'
;MPGGDLTLTIGYPMPDKCQKMELPFKSTGKPGHYTNSVMGKRDFRVVETDYAHYAIVYIRKDKDGETNVTLQLFSRVQDVHPEALKRFKELYPTMGLTEDILVILPKSDRCAKALGSEFLIFAEKQEVCMMKVALLSLGLTLLCMLLAEAQPRAERVDKNKLTGKWYVTGVASTCNWLQKRKGDMTMMPADISLTKEGEVLFSMAFSSQGKCTKMEMTFKETETPGEFYSEEYRKTAQVIKIDYEHYGIVYAFWTVDEKVCRELKLLTRIQELTPETEALFRQLAEEKDFSDDLIAIFFNKGICTLADA
;
A
#
# COMPACT_ATOMS: atom_id res chain seq x y z
N MET A 1 -0.93 -2.22 -32.64
CA MET A 1 0.09 -3.02 -33.37
C MET A 1 -0.22 -4.49 -33.12
N PRO A 2 -0.31 -5.36 -34.15
CA PRO A 2 -0.49 -6.79 -33.90
C PRO A 2 0.87 -7.46 -33.67
N GLY A 3 1.03 -8.09 -32.51
CA GLY A 3 1.99 -9.18 -32.27
C GLY A 3 3.25 -8.84 -31.46
N GLY A 4 3.65 -7.57 -31.39
CA GLY A 4 4.84 -7.13 -30.66
C GLY A 4 4.64 -6.99 -29.16
N ASP A 5 5.73 -6.94 -28.42
CA ASP A 5 5.74 -6.53 -27.02
C ASP A 5 5.12 -5.13 -26.84
N LEU A 6 4.52 -4.90 -25.68
CA LEU A 6 3.84 -3.66 -25.33
C LEU A 6 4.60 -2.99 -24.19
N THR A 7 4.89 -1.70 -24.30
CA THR A 7 5.31 -0.90 -23.14
C THR A 7 4.17 0.03 -22.77
N LEU A 8 3.67 -0.09 -21.54
CA LEU A 8 2.66 0.80 -21.00
C LEU A 8 3.35 1.88 -20.16
N THR A 9 3.27 3.14 -20.59
CA THR A 9 3.73 4.28 -19.82
C THR A 9 2.60 4.82 -18.95
N ILE A 10 2.81 4.88 -17.64
CA ILE A 10 1.85 5.44 -16.67
C ILE A 10 2.48 6.68 -16.04
N GLY A 11 1.72 7.76 -15.91
CA GLY A 11 2.16 8.98 -15.23
C GLY A 11 1.45 9.14 -13.90
N TYR A 12 2.23 9.20 -12.82
CA TYR A 12 1.75 9.48 -11.48
C TYR A 12 1.90 10.97 -11.15
N PRO A 13 0.80 11.66 -10.80
CA PRO A 13 0.87 13.07 -10.43
C PRO A 13 1.55 13.22 -9.06
N MET A 14 2.80 13.68 -9.06
CA MET A 14 3.53 14.08 -7.85
C MET A 14 3.35 15.59 -7.61
N PRO A 15 3.62 16.11 -6.39
CA PRO A 15 3.38 17.52 -6.03
C PRO A 15 4.03 18.56 -6.96
N ASP A 16 5.18 18.22 -7.59
CA ASP A 16 5.93 19.13 -8.47
C ASP A 16 6.15 18.60 -9.90
N LYS A 17 5.94 17.30 -10.13
CA LYS A 17 6.23 16.65 -11.42
C LYS A 17 5.21 15.57 -11.76
N CYS A 18 5.15 15.16 -13.02
CA CYS A 18 4.55 13.86 -13.35
C CYS A 18 5.66 12.81 -13.36
N GLN A 19 5.57 11.82 -12.48
CA GLN A 19 6.51 10.70 -12.49
C GLN A 19 6.03 9.66 -13.49
N LYS A 20 6.80 9.47 -14.56
CA LYS A 20 6.54 8.41 -15.53
C LYS A 20 7.08 7.07 -15.03
N MET A 21 6.32 6.03 -15.26
CA MET A 21 6.70 4.64 -15.02
C MET A 21 6.41 3.84 -16.29
N GLU A 22 7.40 3.11 -16.78
CA GLU A 22 7.26 2.25 -17.95
C GLU A 22 7.11 0.80 -17.51
N LEU A 23 6.07 0.15 -18.00
CA LEU A 23 5.74 -1.23 -17.73
C LEU A 23 5.89 -2.05 -19.02
N PRO A 24 6.98 -2.81 -19.18
CA PRO A 24 7.15 -3.69 -20.33
C PRO A 24 6.29 -4.94 -20.17
N PHE A 25 5.62 -5.35 -21.25
CA PHE A 25 4.78 -6.53 -21.33
C PHE A 25 5.16 -7.35 -22.56
N LYS A 26 5.35 -8.65 -22.36
CA LYS A 26 5.68 -9.59 -23.43
C LYS A 26 4.42 -10.12 -24.10
N SER A 27 4.40 -10.10 -25.43
CA SER A 27 3.32 -10.71 -26.21
C SER A 27 3.25 -12.21 -25.94
N THR A 28 2.03 -12.74 -25.76
CA THR A 28 1.81 -14.19 -25.61
C THR A 28 1.51 -14.88 -26.94
N GLY A 29 1.60 -14.15 -28.07
CA GLY A 29 1.20 -14.64 -29.39
C GLY A 29 -0.31 -14.64 -29.64
N LYS A 30 -1.14 -14.44 -28.61
CA LYS A 30 -2.59 -14.19 -28.76
C LYS A 30 -2.86 -12.69 -28.83
N PRO A 31 -3.65 -12.20 -29.81
CA PRO A 31 -3.97 -10.77 -29.95
C PRO A 31 -4.55 -10.20 -28.65
N GLY A 32 -4.00 -9.08 -28.18
CA GLY A 32 -4.47 -8.42 -26.96
C GLY A 32 -4.03 -9.06 -25.65
N HIS A 33 -3.30 -10.18 -25.67
CA HIS A 33 -2.82 -10.87 -24.47
C HIS A 33 -1.32 -10.73 -24.27
N TYR A 34 -0.95 -10.27 -23.09
CA TYR A 34 0.43 -10.02 -22.71
C TYR A 34 0.72 -10.52 -21.29
N THR A 35 2.00 -10.66 -20.95
CA THR A 35 2.45 -11.10 -19.62
C THR A 35 3.65 -10.28 -19.15
N ASN A 36 3.78 -10.08 -17.85
CA ASN A 36 4.95 -9.50 -17.22
C ASN A 36 5.36 -10.34 -16.00
N SER A 37 6.38 -11.17 -16.22
CA SER A 37 6.92 -12.11 -15.22
C SER A 37 7.62 -11.40 -14.06
N VAL A 38 8.10 -10.18 -14.26
CA VAL A 38 8.89 -9.41 -13.27
C VAL A 38 7.98 -8.79 -12.20
N MET A 39 6.76 -8.40 -12.55
CA MET A 39 5.81 -7.75 -11.61
C MET A 39 4.70 -8.68 -11.08
N GLY A 40 4.76 -9.98 -11.38
CA GLY A 40 3.71 -10.94 -11.03
C GLY A 40 2.37 -10.72 -11.77
N LYS A 41 2.33 -9.80 -12.74
CA LYS A 41 1.17 -9.59 -13.64
C LYS A 41 1.18 -10.68 -14.70
N ARG A 42 0.61 -11.84 -14.34
CA ARG A 42 0.62 -13.05 -15.17
C ARG A 42 -0.20 -12.88 -16.44
N ASP A 43 -1.29 -12.12 -16.37
CA ASP A 43 -2.24 -11.98 -17.48
C ASP A 43 -2.71 -10.53 -17.62
N PHE A 44 -2.24 -9.88 -18.69
CA PHE A 44 -2.63 -8.54 -19.09
C PHE A 44 -3.39 -8.63 -20.41
N ARG A 45 -4.65 -8.17 -20.41
CA ARG A 45 -5.53 -8.30 -21.57
C ARG A 45 -6.10 -6.95 -21.94
N VAL A 46 -5.92 -6.53 -23.18
CA VAL A 46 -6.70 -5.45 -23.76
C VAL A 46 -8.06 -6.04 -24.14
N VAL A 47 -9.07 -5.78 -23.31
CA VAL A 47 -10.41 -6.37 -23.46
C VAL A 47 -11.19 -5.64 -24.54
N GLU A 48 -11.08 -4.31 -24.57
CA GLU A 48 -11.77 -3.47 -25.55
C GLU A 48 -10.94 -2.23 -25.81
N THR A 49 -10.88 -1.78 -27.05
CA THR A 49 -10.25 -0.51 -27.43
C THR A 49 -10.74 -0.12 -28.81
N ASP A 50 -10.90 1.18 -29.03
CA ASP A 50 -11.12 1.74 -30.36
C ASP A 50 -9.80 2.20 -31.02
N TYR A 51 -8.66 1.92 -30.38
CA TYR A 51 -7.31 2.33 -30.76
C TYR A 51 -7.07 3.84 -30.90
N ALA A 52 -8.11 4.67 -30.74
CA ALA A 52 -8.09 6.09 -31.05
C ALA A 52 -8.30 6.95 -29.80
N HIS A 53 -9.16 6.52 -28.89
CA HIS A 53 -9.62 7.32 -27.75
C HIS A 53 -9.46 6.60 -26.41
N TYR A 54 -9.73 5.29 -26.36
CA TYR A 54 -9.70 4.56 -25.08
C TYR A 54 -9.23 3.11 -25.22
N ALA A 55 -8.82 2.54 -24.09
CA ALA A 55 -8.60 1.11 -23.94
C ALA A 55 -9.09 0.64 -22.57
N ILE A 56 -9.73 -0.51 -22.51
CA ILE A 56 -10.14 -1.18 -21.28
C ILE A 56 -9.24 -2.40 -21.13
N VAL A 57 -8.55 -2.47 -20.00
CA VAL A 57 -7.53 -3.47 -19.74
C VAL A 57 -7.90 -4.27 -18.51
N TYR A 58 -7.94 -5.58 -18.67
CA TYR A 58 -8.06 -6.54 -17.58
C TYR A 58 -6.67 -7.01 -17.16
N ILE A 59 -6.42 -7.02 -15.86
CA ILE A 59 -5.17 -7.47 -15.27
C ILE A 59 -5.48 -8.51 -14.22
N ARG A 60 -4.86 -9.68 -14.33
CA ARG A 60 -4.87 -10.69 -13.28
C ARG A 60 -3.47 -10.88 -12.72
N LYS A 61 -3.38 -10.80 -11.39
CA LYS A 61 -2.16 -11.02 -10.61
C LYS A 61 -2.42 -12.17 -9.66
N ASP A 62 -1.68 -13.26 -9.82
CA ASP A 62 -1.70 -14.38 -8.88
C ASP A 62 -0.47 -14.24 -7.97
N LYS A 63 -0.67 -14.08 -6.67
CA LYS A 63 0.41 -13.98 -5.68
C LYS A 63 -0.01 -14.72 -4.40
N ASP A 64 0.85 -15.62 -3.92
CA ASP A 64 0.68 -16.32 -2.64
C ASP A 64 -0.68 -17.05 -2.46
N GLY A 65 -1.24 -17.58 -3.56
CA GLY A 65 -2.55 -18.25 -3.57
C GLY A 65 -3.75 -17.31 -3.69
N GLU A 66 -3.53 -16.00 -3.63
CA GLU A 66 -4.54 -14.97 -3.86
C GLU A 66 -4.53 -14.54 -5.33
N THR A 67 -5.72 -14.45 -5.92
CA THR A 67 -5.91 -13.92 -7.27
C THR A 67 -6.51 -12.53 -7.16
N ASN A 68 -5.76 -11.51 -7.58
CA ASN A 68 -6.25 -10.15 -7.71
C ASN A 68 -6.65 -9.89 -9.17
N VAL A 69 -7.86 -9.36 -9.35
CA VAL A 69 -8.39 -8.95 -10.65
C VAL A 69 -8.57 -7.45 -10.63
N THR A 70 -8.02 -6.78 -11.65
CA THR A 70 -8.17 -5.35 -11.87
C THR A 70 -8.74 -5.08 -13.26
N LEU A 71 -9.72 -4.19 -13.38
CA LEU A 71 -10.15 -3.61 -14.65
C LEU A 71 -9.82 -2.12 -14.67
N GLN A 72 -9.07 -1.69 -15.68
CA GLN A 72 -8.61 -0.31 -15.82
C GLN A 72 -9.12 0.29 -17.14
N LEU A 73 -9.72 1.48 -17.07
CA LEU A 73 -10.08 2.28 -18.24
C LEU A 73 -8.98 3.32 -18.50
N PHE A 74 -8.36 3.21 -19.65
CA PHE A 74 -7.37 4.12 -20.19
C PHE A 74 -8.02 5.07 -21.21
N SER A 75 -7.71 6.36 -21.14
CA SER A 75 -8.24 7.40 -22.03
C SER A 75 -7.14 8.30 -22.54
N ARG A 76 -7.21 8.73 -23.80
CA ARG A 76 -6.25 9.71 -24.36
C ARG A 76 -6.54 11.15 -23.96
N VAL A 77 -7.73 11.39 -23.41
CA VAL A 77 -8.18 12.71 -22.95
C VAL A 77 -8.61 12.62 -21.49
N GLN A 78 -8.47 13.73 -20.75
CA GLN A 78 -8.85 13.78 -19.34
C GLN A 78 -10.37 13.63 -19.13
N ASP A 79 -11.16 14.07 -20.11
CA ASP A 79 -12.61 13.89 -20.13
C ASP A 79 -12.93 12.59 -20.88
N VAL A 80 -13.16 11.51 -20.14
CA VAL A 80 -13.51 10.23 -20.75
C VAL A 80 -14.78 10.34 -21.56
N HIS A 81 -14.71 9.78 -22.77
CA HIS A 81 -15.85 9.70 -23.65
C HIS A 81 -16.98 8.90 -22.98
N PRO A 82 -18.24 9.38 -22.98
CA PRO A 82 -19.35 8.70 -22.31
C PRO A 82 -19.53 7.23 -22.73
N GLU A 83 -19.28 6.93 -24.01
CA GLU A 83 -19.33 5.56 -24.52
C GLU A 83 -18.26 4.65 -23.87
N ALA A 84 -17.03 5.14 -23.67
CA ALA A 84 -15.97 4.35 -23.04
C ALA A 84 -16.30 4.06 -21.57
N LEU A 85 -16.86 5.02 -20.85
CA LEU A 85 -17.33 4.82 -19.48
C LEU A 85 -18.50 3.83 -19.42
N LYS A 86 -19.44 3.93 -20.38
CA LYS A 86 -20.56 2.99 -20.48
C LYS A 86 -20.06 1.56 -20.70
N ARG A 87 -19.14 1.34 -21.64
CA ARG A 87 -18.52 0.02 -21.90
C ARG A 87 -17.78 -0.51 -20.68
N PHE A 88 -17.02 0.34 -20.00
CA PHE A 88 -16.36 -0.03 -18.75
C PHE A 88 -17.36 -0.50 -17.69
N LYS A 89 -18.49 0.19 -17.55
CA LYS A 89 -19.57 -0.19 -16.62
C LYS A 89 -20.30 -1.48 -16.99
N GLU A 90 -20.40 -1.77 -18.29
CA GLU A 90 -20.96 -3.05 -18.78
C GLU A 90 -19.99 -4.23 -18.54
N LEU A 91 -18.68 -3.99 -18.57
CA LEU A 91 -17.66 -5.03 -18.49
C LEU A 91 -17.32 -5.47 -17.07
N TYR A 92 -17.19 -4.54 -16.10
CA TYR A 92 -16.73 -4.91 -14.76
C TYR A 92 -17.60 -5.98 -14.06
N PRO A 93 -18.95 -5.99 -14.16
CA PRO A 93 -19.77 -7.03 -13.52
C PRO A 93 -19.52 -8.44 -14.08
N THR A 94 -19.16 -8.53 -15.37
CA THR A 94 -18.86 -9.83 -16.02
C THR A 94 -17.58 -10.48 -15.50
N MET A 95 -16.78 -9.72 -14.76
CA MET A 95 -15.48 -10.12 -14.23
C MET A 95 -15.50 -10.31 -12.70
N GLY A 96 -16.70 -10.28 -12.09
CA GLY A 96 -16.90 -10.42 -10.63
C GLY A 96 -16.87 -9.11 -9.86
N LEU A 97 -16.41 -8.03 -10.49
CA LEU A 97 -16.22 -6.73 -9.86
C LEU A 97 -17.59 -6.06 -9.56
N THR A 98 -17.70 -5.38 -8.42
CA THR A 98 -18.94 -4.71 -7.96
C THR A 98 -18.83 -3.20 -8.08
N GLU A 99 -19.94 -2.44 -8.01
CA GLU A 99 -19.91 -0.98 -8.28
C GLU A 99 -19.21 -0.16 -7.17
N ASP A 100 -19.23 -0.65 -5.93
CA ASP A 100 -18.64 -0.03 -4.74
C ASP A 100 -17.11 0.09 -4.79
N ILE A 101 -16.42 -0.77 -5.53
CA ILE A 101 -14.96 -0.71 -5.70
C ILE A 101 -14.50 0.23 -6.83
N LEU A 102 -15.38 1.11 -7.35
CA LEU A 102 -15.05 2.04 -8.45
C LEU A 102 -14.20 3.18 -7.93
N VAL A 103 -12.99 3.32 -8.48
CA VAL A 103 -12.18 4.51 -8.26
C VAL A 103 -12.08 5.27 -9.58
N ILE A 104 -12.64 6.49 -9.60
CA ILE A 104 -12.39 7.46 -10.69
C ILE A 104 -11.21 8.31 -10.24
N LEU A 105 -10.12 8.28 -11.01
CA LEU A 105 -8.92 9.02 -10.66
C LEU A 105 -9.10 10.52 -10.95
N PRO A 106 -8.57 11.41 -10.10
CA PRO A 106 -8.65 12.84 -10.33
C PRO A 106 -7.84 13.26 -11.57
N LYS A 107 -8.35 14.27 -12.28
CA LYS A 107 -7.68 14.87 -13.43
C LYS A 107 -6.33 15.48 -13.04
N SER A 108 -5.33 15.38 -13.93
CA SER A 108 -4.03 16.01 -13.74
C SER A 108 -3.51 16.63 -15.04
N ASP A 109 -3.60 17.96 -15.14
CA ASP A 109 -3.02 18.74 -16.25
C ASP A 109 -1.51 18.53 -16.38
N ARG A 110 -0.84 18.36 -15.25
CA ARG A 110 0.61 18.13 -15.22
C ARG A 110 0.96 16.79 -15.86
N CYS A 111 0.25 15.72 -15.52
CA CYS A 111 0.52 14.41 -16.11
C CYS A 111 0.01 14.28 -17.54
N ALA A 112 -1.12 14.90 -17.87
CA ALA A 112 -1.58 14.97 -19.26
C ALA A 112 -0.53 15.65 -20.17
N LYS A 113 0.07 16.76 -19.73
CA LYS A 113 1.15 17.42 -20.46
C LYS A 113 2.42 16.58 -20.55
N ALA A 114 2.79 15.90 -19.46
CA ALA A 114 4.01 15.10 -19.42
C ALA A 114 3.91 13.83 -20.29
N LEU A 115 2.77 13.15 -20.27
CA LEU A 115 2.49 11.94 -21.05
C LEU A 115 2.14 12.25 -22.52
N GLY A 116 1.69 13.48 -22.80
CA GLY A 116 1.39 13.91 -24.16
C GLY A 116 0.20 13.15 -24.76
N SER A 117 0.46 12.29 -25.74
CA SER A 117 -0.56 11.48 -26.44
C SER A 117 -0.74 10.06 -25.90
N GLU A 118 0.00 9.71 -24.85
CA GLU A 118 -0.12 8.42 -24.16
C GLU A 118 -1.39 8.34 -23.31
N PHE A 119 -1.88 7.12 -23.06
CA PHE A 119 -3.12 6.91 -22.33
C PHE A 119 -3.00 7.25 -20.84
N LEU A 120 -3.97 8.00 -20.32
CA LEU A 120 -4.19 8.27 -18.90
C LEU A 120 -5.04 7.15 -18.28
N ILE A 121 -4.69 6.67 -17.10
CA ILE A 121 -5.62 5.85 -16.30
C ILE A 121 -6.72 6.77 -15.81
N PHE A 122 -7.97 6.46 -16.18
CA PHE A 122 -9.14 7.25 -15.82
C PHE A 122 -9.95 6.61 -14.70
N ALA A 123 -10.14 5.29 -14.75
CA ALA A 123 -10.85 4.55 -13.72
C ALA A 123 -10.20 3.20 -13.47
N GLU A 124 -10.23 2.78 -12.21
CA GLU A 124 -9.68 1.54 -11.72
C GLU A 124 -10.70 0.82 -10.82
N LYS A 125 -10.79 -0.50 -11.00
CA LYS A 125 -11.64 -1.41 -10.22
C LYS A 125 -10.78 -2.58 -9.78
N GLN A 126 -10.73 -2.89 -8.49
CA GLN A 126 -9.90 -3.96 -7.95
C GLN A 126 -10.70 -4.88 -7.00
N GLU A 127 -10.62 -6.19 -7.21
CA GLU A 127 -11.17 -7.19 -6.29
C GLU A 127 -10.11 -8.26 -5.96
N VAL A 128 -10.04 -8.63 -4.68
CA VAL A 128 -9.21 -9.75 -4.21
C VAL A 128 -10.10 -10.98 -4.15
N CYS A 129 -9.89 -11.93 -5.06
CA CYS A 129 -10.65 -13.16 -5.10
C CYS A 129 -10.11 -14.11 -4.02
N MET A 130 -10.70 -14.07 -2.83
CA MET A 130 -10.50 -15.08 -1.80
C MET A 130 -11.38 -16.30 -2.13
N MET A 131 -10.80 -17.50 -2.17
CA MET A 131 -11.47 -18.73 -2.59
C MET A 131 -12.67 -19.03 -1.67
N LYS A 132 -13.89 -18.71 -2.13
CA LYS A 132 -15.14 -18.97 -1.40
C LYS A 132 -15.33 -20.49 -1.31
N VAL A 133 -15.10 -21.06 -0.13
CA VAL A 133 -15.46 -22.44 0.18
C VAL A 133 -16.99 -22.53 0.12
N ALA A 134 -17.50 -23.17 -0.93
CA ALA A 134 -18.93 -23.40 -1.10
C ALA A 134 -19.44 -24.35 -0.01
N LEU A 135 -20.29 -23.82 0.87
CA LEU A 135 -20.98 -24.57 1.92
C LEU A 135 -22.05 -25.47 1.28
N LEU A 136 -21.75 -26.76 1.15
CA LEU A 136 -22.80 -27.78 1.15
C LEU A 136 -22.85 -28.47 2.51
N SER A 137 -24.03 -28.32 3.12
CA SER A 137 -24.66 -29.18 4.14
C SER A 137 -23.94 -29.36 5.48
N LEU A 138 -24.48 -28.66 6.51
CA LEU A 138 -24.87 -29.12 7.86
C LEU A 138 -23.92 -29.98 8.73
N GLY A 139 -22.74 -30.38 8.25
CA GLY A 139 -21.70 -31.11 9.01
C GLY A 139 -20.57 -30.21 9.55
N LEU A 140 -20.58 -28.91 9.23
CA LEU A 140 -19.49 -27.99 9.56
C LEU A 140 -19.46 -27.52 11.03
N THR A 141 -20.51 -27.74 11.81
CA THR A 141 -20.51 -27.32 13.22
C THR A 141 -19.54 -28.15 14.06
N LEU A 142 -19.38 -29.45 13.75
CA LEU A 142 -18.37 -30.30 14.42
C LEU A 142 -16.94 -30.01 13.94
N LEU A 143 -16.77 -29.63 12.66
CA LEU A 143 -15.46 -29.31 12.10
C LEU A 143 -14.93 -27.94 12.56
N CYS A 144 -15.81 -26.98 12.86
CA CYS A 144 -15.43 -25.69 13.45
C CYS A 144 -14.76 -25.84 14.82
N MET A 145 -15.17 -26.81 15.64
CA MET A 145 -14.49 -27.07 16.92
C MET A 145 -13.11 -27.71 16.75
N LEU A 146 -12.89 -28.48 15.67
CA LEU A 146 -11.59 -29.07 15.32
C LEU A 146 -10.65 -28.09 14.58
N LEU A 147 -11.20 -27.10 13.88
CA LEU A 147 -10.42 -26.07 13.17
C LEU A 147 -10.06 -24.86 14.03
N ALA A 148 -10.68 -24.70 15.21
CA ALA A 148 -10.29 -23.66 16.18
C ALA A 148 -8.86 -23.84 16.71
N GLU A 149 -8.26 -25.03 16.56
CA GLU A 149 -6.86 -25.32 16.91
C GLU A 149 -5.87 -25.12 15.74
N ALA A 150 -6.34 -24.69 14.56
CA ALA A 150 -5.51 -24.47 13.38
C ALA A 150 -5.59 -23.03 12.86
N GLN A 151 -5.70 -22.04 13.75
CA GLN A 151 -5.27 -20.69 13.42
C GLN A 151 -3.76 -20.76 13.11
N PRO A 152 -3.25 -20.21 12.00
CA PRO A 152 -1.80 -20.11 11.81
C PRO A 152 -1.24 -19.37 13.02
N ARG A 153 -0.41 -20.06 13.80
CA ARG A 153 0.31 -19.46 14.92
C ARG A 153 1.02 -18.24 14.35
N ALA A 154 0.67 -17.04 14.82
CA ALA A 154 1.31 -15.80 14.38
C ALA A 154 2.82 -16.03 14.38
N GLU A 155 3.42 -16.01 13.18
CA GLU A 155 4.82 -16.36 13.03
C GLU A 155 5.63 -15.33 13.81
N ARG A 156 6.57 -15.79 14.64
CA ARG A 156 7.38 -14.88 15.45
C ARG A 156 8.15 -13.96 14.53
N VAL A 157 8.11 -12.66 14.82
CA VAL A 157 8.85 -11.66 14.05
C VAL A 157 10.34 -11.90 14.23
N ASP A 158 11.07 -12.03 13.12
CA ASP A 158 12.52 -12.17 13.14
C ASP A 158 13.15 -10.80 13.44
N LYS A 159 13.46 -10.55 14.72
CA LYS A 159 14.06 -9.31 15.20
C LYS A 159 15.37 -8.94 14.50
N ASN A 160 16.15 -9.93 14.05
CA ASN A 160 17.40 -9.66 13.35
C ASN A 160 17.13 -9.06 11.97
N LYS A 161 16.10 -9.54 11.27
CA LYS A 161 15.68 -9.00 9.96
C LYS A 161 15.01 -7.64 10.05
N LEU A 162 14.52 -7.23 11.23
CA LEU A 162 14.06 -5.87 11.44
C LEU A 162 15.19 -4.84 11.41
N THR A 163 16.42 -5.26 11.71
CA THR A 163 17.52 -4.32 11.96
C THR A 163 17.91 -3.49 10.73
N GLY A 164 18.55 -2.36 11.00
CA GLY A 164 19.07 -1.43 10.01
C GLY A 164 18.14 -0.24 9.74
N LYS A 165 18.44 0.45 8.64
CA LYS A 165 17.80 1.71 8.26
C LYS A 165 16.37 1.49 7.76
N TRP A 166 15.53 2.45 8.11
CA TRP A 166 14.13 2.57 7.71
C TRP A 166 13.77 4.04 7.49
N TYR A 167 12.62 4.28 6.87
CA TYR A 167 12.02 5.59 6.69
C TYR A 167 10.55 5.52 7.06
N VAL A 168 10.13 6.37 7.99
CA VAL A 168 8.71 6.53 8.30
C VAL A 168 8.10 7.42 7.22
N THR A 169 7.32 6.80 6.34
CA THR A 169 6.72 7.43 5.15
C THR A 169 5.20 7.60 5.26
N GLY A 170 4.56 7.00 6.26
CA GLY A 170 3.14 7.22 6.54
C GLY A 170 2.81 7.06 8.01
N VAL A 171 1.90 7.88 8.53
CA VAL A 171 1.35 7.74 9.88
C VAL A 171 -0.15 8.05 9.86
N ALA A 172 -0.95 7.16 10.44
CA ALA A 172 -2.33 7.42 10.84
C ALA A 172 -2.36 7.54 12.36
N SER A 173 -3.00 8.55 12.95
CA SER A 173 -3.00 8.67 14.42
C SER A 173 -4.18 9.43 15.00
N THR A 174 -4.64 9.04 16.18
CA THR A 174 -5.60 9.83 16.98
C THR A 174 -4.92 10.80 17.95
N CYS A 175 -3.58 10.84 17.99
CA CYS A 175 -2.85 11.75 18.87
C CYS A 175 -3.00 13.22 18.44
N ASN A 176 -3.52 14.05 19.34
CA ASN A 176 -3.69 15.49 19.11
C ASN A 176 -2.39 16.21 18.70
N TRP A 177 -1.24 15.85 19.29
CA TRP A 177 0.03 16.49 18.98
C TRP A 177 0.49 16.20 17.54
N LEU A 178 0.25 14.99 17.05
CA LEU A 178 0.60 14.59 15.69
C LEU A 178 -0.35 15.22 14.68
N GLN A 179 -1.65 15.25 14.98
CA GLN A 179 -2.65 15.91 14.15
C GLN A 179 -2.36 17.40 13.93
N LYS A 180 -1.86 18.09 14.96
CA LYS A 180 -1.46 19.51 14.87
C LYS A 180 -0.21 19.74 14.01
N ARG A 181 0.66 18.73 13.87
CA ARG A 181 1.96 18.87 13.19
C ARG A 181 2.01 18.16 11.83
N LYS A 182 1.00 17.36 11.47
CA LYS A 182 1.00 16.52 10.26
C LYS A 182 1.35 17.27 8.97
N GLY A 183 0.93 18.52 8.82
CA GLY A 183 1.20 19.35 7.64
C GLY A 183 2.66 19.83 7.53
N ASP A 184 3.35 19.93 8.66
CA ASP A 184 4.74 20.39 8.76
C ASP A 184 5.73 19.23 8.82
N MET A 185 5.23 18.01 9.02
CA MET A 185 6.04 16.80 9.09
C MET A 185 6.54 16.39 7.71
N THR A 186 7.71 15.78 7.71
CA THR A 186 8.34 15.21 6.52
C THR A 186 8.77 13.78 6.82
N MET A 187 9.23 13.06 5.80
CA MET A 187 9.69 11.69 5.98
C MET A 187 10.79 11.66 7.06
N MET A 188 10.62 10.79 8.05
CA MET A 188 11.52 10.69 9.19
C MET A 188 12.46 9.49 8.99
N PRO A 189 13.78 9.68 8.90
CA PRO A 189 14.70 8.56 8.88
C PRO A 189 14.67 7.87 10.25
N ALA A 190 14.69 6.55 10.21
CA ALA A 190 14.64 5.69 11.36
C ALA A 190 15.68 4.57 11.26
N ASP A 191 16.02 3.99 12.40
CA ASP A 191 16.89 2.83 12.51
C ASP A 191 16.33 1.90 13.57
N ILE A 192 16.43 0.61 13.30
CA ILE A 192 16.09 -0.44 14.24
C ILE A 192 17.38 -1.19 14.55
N SER A 193 17.71 -1.29 15.83
CA SER A 193 18.85 -2.07 16.31
C SER A 193 18.46 -2.95 17.48
N LEU A 194 19.35 -3.86 17.87
CA LEU A 194 19.16 -4.72 19.04
C LEU A 194 20.11 -4.29 20.15
N THR A 195 19.60 -4.18 21.38
CA THR A 195 20.42 -3.96 22.56
C THR A 195 21.24 -5.22 22.88
N LYS A 196 22.15 -5.14 23.85
CA LYS A 196 22.93 -6.31 24.31
C LYS A 196 22.03 -7.40 24.90
N GLU A 197 20.89 -6.98 25.43
CA GLU A 197 19.85 -7.80 26.04
C GLU A 197 18.86 -8.36 25.00
N GLY A 198 19.02 -8.01 23.72
CA GLY A 198 18.18 -8.48 22.62
C GLY A 198 16.82 -7.76 22.51
N GLU A 199 16.71 -6.57 23.12
CA GLU A 199 15.55 -5.68 23.03
C GLU A 199 15.63 -4.84 21.75
N VAL A 200 14.48 -4.45 21.21
CA VAL A 200 14.42 -3.64 19.98
C VAL A 200 14.58 -2.17 20.34
N LEU A 201 15.66 -1.55 19.88
CA LEU A 201 15.87 -0.10 19.96
C LEU A 201 15.43 0.54 18.64
N PHE A 202 14.35 1.32 18.70
CA PHE A 202 13.86 2.11 17.58
C PHE A 202 14.30 3.56 17.74
N SER A 203 15.09 4.07 16.79
CA SER A 203 15.55 5.45 16.74
C SER A 203 14.94 6.15 15.53
N MET A 204 14.49 7.40 15.68
CA MET A 204 13.86 8.18 14.61
C MET A 204 14.26 9.66 14.74
N ALA A 205 14.63 10.30 13.64
CA ALA A 205 14.87 11.73 13.62
C ALA A 205 13.70 12.49 12.96
N PHE A 206 13.34 13.63 13.54
CA PHE A 206 12.29 14.50 13.02
C PHE A 206 12.69 15.97 13.12
N SER A 207 12.16 16.78 12.21
CA SER A 207 12.35 18.23 12.25
C SER A 207 11.28 18.86 13.14
N SER A 208 11.70 19.70 14.08
CA SER A 208 10.81 20.53 14.89
C SER A 208 11.34 21.96 14.88
N GLN A 209 10.55 22.89 14.32
CA GLN A 209 10.92 24.31 14.21
C GLN A 209 12.28 24.55 13.50
N GLY A 210 12.59 23.73 12.49
CA GLY A 210 13.84 23.85 11.73
C GLY A 210 15.08 23.26 12.40
N LYS A 211 14.94 22.65 13.59
CA LYS A 211 16.00 21.85 14.23
C LYS A 211 15.69 20.36 14.10
N CYS A 212 16.70 19.57 13.76
CA CYS A 212 16.60 18.12 13.80
C CYS A 212 16.68 17.63 15.25
N THR A 213 15.82 16.68 15.60
CA THR A 213 15.77 16.08 16.93
C THR A 213 15.59 14.58 16.80
N LYS A 214 16.32 13.83 17.62
CA LYS A 214 16.26 12.37 17.68
C LYS A 214 15.34 11.91 18.81
N MET A 215 14.51 10.91 18.55
CA MET A 215 13.75 10.15 19.55
C MET A 215 14.19 8.71 19.49
N GLU A 216 14.38 8.10 20.66
CA GLU A 216 14.71 6.69 20.81
C GLU A 216 13.70 6.02 21.73
N MET A 217 13.31 4.79 21.41
CA MET A 217 12.38 4.00 22.21
C MET A 217 12.88 2.56 22.24
N THR A 218 13.03 2.02 23.44
CA THR A 218 13.37 0.61 23.65
C THR A 218 12.11 -0.21 23.90
N PHE A 219 12.03 -1.35 23.24
CA PHE A 219 10.88 -2.25 23.20
C PHE A 219 11.29 -3.68 23.52
N LYS A 220 10.61 -4.29 24.50
CA LYS A 220 10.74 -5.72 24.84
C LYS A 220 9.62 -6.50 24.17
N GLU A 221 9.93 -7.64 23.57
CA GLU A 221 8.91 -8.53 23.01
C GLU A 221 8.04 -9.09 24.15
N THR A 222 6.72 -9.11 23.95
CA THR A 222 5.78 -9.65 24.95
C THR A 222 5.59 -11.15 24.73
N GLU A 223 4.70 -11.77 25.51
CA GLU A 223 4.30 -13.16 25.28
C GLU A 223 3.53 -13.34 23.96
N THR A 224 2.94 -12.26 23.45
CA THR A 224 2.20 -12.23 22.18
C THR A 224 3.20 -12.07 21.02
N PRO A 225 3.30 -13.02 20.09
CA PRO A 225 4.23 -12.93 18.96
C PRO A 225 4.03 -11.67 18.13
N GLY A 226 5.12 -10.94 17.86
CA GLY A 226 5.09 -9.70 17.07
C GLY A 226 4.55 -8.47 17.82
N GLU A 227 4.26 -8.62 19.11
CA GLU A 227 3.95 -7.52 20.01
C GLU A 227 5.16 -7.16 20.88
N PHE A 228 5.33 -5.87 21.09
CA PHE A 228 6.41 -5.31 21.85
C PHE A 228 5.90 -4.22 22.79
N TYR A 229 6.51 -4.12 23.97
CA TYR A 229 6.15 -3.16 24.99
C TYR A 229 7.35 -2.31 25.41
N SER A 230 7.14 -1.01 25.50
CA SER A 230 8.07 -0.05 26.07
C SER A 230 7.60 0.38 27.45
N GLU A 231 8.36 0.04 28.48
CA GLU A 231 8.07 0.42 29.87
C GLU A 231 8.16 1.94 30.07
N GLU A 232 9.18 2.58 29.51
CA GLU A 232 9.41 4.03 29.62
C GLU A 232 8.24 4.84 29.06
N TYR A 233 7.75 4.45 27.89
CA TYR A 233 6.68 5.16 27.20
C TYR A 233 5.28 4.60 27.48
N ARG A 234 5.20 3.52 28.28
CA ARG A 234 3.97 2.74 28.53
C ARG A 234 3.20 2.47 27.23
N LYS A 235 3.95 1.99 26.24
CA LYS A 235 3.52 1.92 24.85
C LYS A 235 3.65 0.51 24.30
N THR A 236 2.57 0.02 23.72
CA THR A 236 2.54 -1.26 23.02
C THR A 236 2.63 -1.03 21.53
N ALA A 237 3.45 -1.80 20.83
CA ALA A 237 3.62 -1.81 19.39
C ALA A 237 3.43 -3.23 18.85
N GLN A 238 2.64 -3.38 17.80
CA GLN A 238 2.30 -4.64 17.15
C GLN A 238 2.69 -4.55 15.68
N VAL A 239 3.50 -5.50 15.23
CA VAL A 239 3.83 -5.64 13.80
C VAL A 239 2.60 -6.24 13.10
N ILE A 240 1.92 -5.44 12.29
CA ILE A 240 0.71 -5.85 11.56
C ILE A 240 1.09 -6.61 10.30
N LYS A 241 2.06 -6.08 9.55
CA LYS A 241 2.53 -6.68 8.30
C LYS A 241 3.95 -6.24 8.02
N ILE A 242 4.80 -7.17 7.63
CA ILE A 242 6.20 -6.89 7.32
C ILE A 242 6.72 -7.88 6.29
N ASP A 243 7.51 -7.38 5.34
CA ASP A 243 8.26 -8.21 4.39
C ASP A 243 9.78 -8.10 4.55
N TYR A 244 10.22 -7.32 5.55
CA TYR A 244 11.62 -7.05 5.93
C TYR A 244 12.46 -6.29 4.90
N GLU A 245 12.20 -6.48 3.61
CA GLU A 245 13.00 -5.98 2.49
C GLU A 245 12.47 -4.66 1.91
N HIS A 246 11.18 -4.37 2.06
CA HIS A 246 10.57 -3.19 1.43
C HIS A 246 9.81 -2.35 2.44
N TYR A 247 8.96 -2.96 3.27
CA TYR A 247 8.12 -2.23 4.21
C TYR A 247 7.82 -3.00 5.50
N GLY A 248 7.43 -2.24 6.52
CA GLY A 248 6.82 -2.73 7.75
C GLY A 248 5.70 -1.80 8.18
N ILE A 249 4.58 -2.36 8.62
CA ILE A 249 3.43 -1.62 9.14
C ILE A 249 3.23 -2.02 10.59
N VAL A 250 3.31 -1.03 11.47
CA VAL A 250 3.27 -1.21 12.92
C VAL A 250 2.11 -0.41 13.49
N TYR A 251 1.25 -1.08 14.24
CA TYR A 251 0.20 -0.44 15.03
C TYR A 251 0.71 -0.24 16.44
N ALA A 252 0.60 0.96 17.00
CA ALA A 252 1.00 1.22 18.37
C ALA A 252 -0.05 2.02 19.13
N PHE A 253 -0.14 1.78 20.43
CA PHE A 253 -1.07 2.48 21.31
C PHE A 253 -0.48 2.66 22.71
N TRP A 254 -0.88 3.75 23.36
CA TRP A 254 -0.48 4.10 24.72
C TRP A 254 -1.46 5.07 25.34
N THR A 255 -1.41 5.22 26.66
CA THR A 255 -2.31 6.13 27.39
C THR A 255 -1.60 7.45 27.69
N VAL A 256 -2.20 8.57 27.28
CA VAL A 256 -1.78 9.94 27.60
C VAL A 256 -2.97 10.66 28.20
N ASP A 257 -2.83 11.24 29.39
CA ASP A 257 -3.89 11.98 30.09
C ASP A 257 -5.23 11.22 30.14
N GLU A 258 -5.19 9.94 30.54
CA GLU A 258 -6.33 9.01 30.60
C GLU A 258 -7.00 8.70 29.25
N LYS A 259 -6.45 9.19 28.14
CA LYS A 259 -6.92 8.91 26.79
C LYS A 259 -5.97 7.96 26.07
N VAL A 260 -6.54 6.98 25.39
CA VAL A 260 -5.77 6.08 24.54
C VAL A 260 -5.44 6.80 23.24
N CYS A 261 -4.15 7.05 23.02
CA CYS A 261 -3.67 7.37 21.69
C CYS A 261 -3.34 6.08 20.94
N ARG A 262 -3.75 6.03 19.67
CA ARG A 262 -3.38 4.98 18.74
C ARG A 262 -2.73 5.57 17.50
N GLU A 263 -1.80 4.83 16.93
CA GLU A 263 -1.13 5.17 15.69
C GLU A 263 -0.89 3.92 14.83
N LEU A 264 -0.91 4.10 13.52
CA LEU A 264 -0.42 3.13 12.54
C LEU A 264 0.75 3.81 11.82
N LYS A 265 1.92 3.16 11.77
CA LYS A 265 3.10 3.67 11.09
C LYS A 265 3.47 2.76 9.92
N LEU A 266 3.75 3.39 8.78
CA LEU A 266 4.39 2.77 7.64
C LEU A 266 5.88 3.09 7.64
N LEU A 267 6.69 2.04 7.74
CA LEU A 267 8.14 2.08 7.55
C LEU A 267 8.47 1.49 6.18
N THR A 268 9.44 2.10 5.50
CA THR A 268 9.94 1.66 4.20
C THR A 268 11.47 1.59 4.22
N ARG A 269 12.06 0.66 3.45
CA ARG A 269 13.53 0.54 3.34
C ARG A 269 14.15 1.59 2.43
N ILE A 270 13.35 2.15 1.53
CA ILE A 270 13.73 3.24 0.64
C ILE A 270 12.89 4.47 0.94
N GLN A 271 13.32 5.64 0.48
CA GLN A 271 12.64 6.91 0.74
C GLN A 271 11.41 7.13 -0.15
N GLU A 272 11.21 6.27 -1.15
CA GLU A 272 10.12 6.32 -2.09
C GLU A 272 8.98 5.41 -1.64
N LEU A 273 7.77 5.98 -1.60
CA LEU A 273 6.56 5.21 -1.31
C LEU A 273 5.93 4.75 -2.62
N THR A 274 5.74 3.43 -2.77
CA THR A 274 5.02 2.89 -3.93
C THR A 274 3.50 3.04 -3.74
N PRO A 275 2.71 3.21 -4.82
CA PRO A 275 1.25 3.26 -4.71
C PRO A 275 0.65 2.00 -4.07
N GLU A 276 1.26 0.84 -4.30
CA GLU A 276 0.83 -0.45 -3.75
C GLU A 276 1.01 -0.48 -2.22
N THR A 277 2.15 0.00 -1.73
CA THR A 277 2.42 0.10 -0.29
C THR A 277 1.55 1.17 0.38
N GLU A 278 1.30 2.31 -0.29
CA GLU A 278 0.37 3.33 0.22
C GLU A 278 -1.06 2.80 0.31
N ALA A 279 -1.56 2.15 -0.74
CA ALA A 279 -2.91 1.57 -0.75
C ALA A 279 -3.08 0.53 0.37
N LEU A 280 -2.09 -0.35 0.54
CA LEU A 280 -2.08 -1.32 1.65
C LEU A 280 -2.12 -0.63 3.01
N PHE A 281 -1.36 0.45 3.19
CA PHE A 281 -1.36 1.22 4.44
C PHE A 281 -2.70 1.90 4.71
N ARG A 282 -3.34 2.48 3.69
CA ARG A 282 -4.68 3.08 3.81
C ARG A 282 -5.76 2.05 4.13
N GLN A 283 -5.71 0.89 3.48
CA GLN A 283 -6.60 -0.23 3.79
C GLN A 283 -6.46 -0.65 5.27
N LEU A 284 -5.22 -0.87 5.73
CA LEU A 284 -4.97 -1.26 7.13
C LEU A 284 -5.31 -0.14 8.13
N ALA A 285 -5.22 1.13 7.72
CA ALA A 285 -5.67 2.25 8.52
C ALA A 285 -7.19 2.25 8.69
N GLU A 286 -7.94 2.02 7.61
CA GLU A 286 -9.40 1.89 7.63
C GLU A 286 -9.85 0.68 8.48
N GLU A 287 -9.21 -0.49 8.33
CA GLU A 287 -9.46 -1.68 9.16
C GLU A 287 -9.20 -1.44 10.66
N LYS A 288 -8.41 -0.41 11.00
CA LYS A 288 -8.12 0.04 12.36
C LYS A 288 -8.92 1.29 12.75
N ASP A 289 -9.98 1.60 12.01
CA ASP A 289 -10.90 2.73 12.17
C ASP A 289 -10.22 4.11 12.11
N PHE A 290 -9.09 4.25 11.41
CA PHE A 290 -8.54 5.57 11.11
C PHE A 290 -9.21 6.12 9.85
N SER A 291 -9.93 7.23 9.99
CA SER A 291 -10.46 7.97 8.85
C SER A 291 -9.33 8.66 8.07
N ASP A 292 -9.58 8.96 6.80
CA ASP A 292 -8.59 9.52 5.87
C ASP A 292 -7.96 10.84 6.35
N ASP A 293 -8.71 11.67 7.08
CA ASP A 293 -8.21 12.92 7.66
C ASP A 293 -7.16 12.68 8.75
N LEU A 294 -7.12 11.48 9.34
CA LEU A 294 -6.13 11.09 10.33
C LEU A 294 -4.83 10.56 9.71
N ILE A 295 -4.81 10.33 8.40
CA ILE A 295 -3.69 9.76 7.66
C ILE A 295 -2.80 10.87 7.10
N ALA A 296 -1.50 10.76 7.35
CA ALA A 296 -0.46 11.61 6.76
C ALA A 296 0.55 10.75 6.01
N ILE A 297 0.77 11.07 4.73
CA ILE A 297 1.81 10.47 3.91
C ILE A 297 2.93 11.49 3.75
N PHE A 298 4.15 11.04 3.98
CA PHE A 298 5.33 11.89 4.01
C PHE A 298 6.21 11.63 2.80
N PHE A 299 6.66 12.71 2.18
CA PHE A 299 7.63 12.69 1.10
C PHE A 299 8.96 13.26 1.58
N ASN A 300 10.05 12.78 0.99
CA ASN A 300 11.37 13.29 1.32
C ASN A 300 11.50 14.77 0.88
N LYS A 301 11.79 15.66 1.84
CA LYS A 301 12.16 17.06 1.59
C LYS A 301 13.64 17.35 1.92
N GLY A 302 14.43 16.33 2.27
CA GLY A 302 15.86 16.43 2.56
C GLY A 302 16.20 17.19 3.85
N ILE A 303 15.31 17.20 4.85
CA ILE A 303 15.40 18.14 5.98
C ILE A 303 16.28 17.63 7.13
N CYS A 304 16.29 16.32 7.42
CA CYS A 304 17.07 15.74 8.53
C CYS A 304 17.59 14.34 8.19
N THR A 305 18.79 13.99 8.66
CA THR A 305 19.27 12.61 8.78
C THR A 305 19.37 12.19 10.25
N LEU A 306 19.53 10.88 10.53
CA LEU A 306 19.82 10.40 11.88
C LEU A 306 21.18 10.88 12.43
N ALA A 307 22.09 11.31 11.57
CA ALA A 307 23.40 11.84 11.97
C ALA A 307 23.36 13.35 12.28
N ASP A 308 22.37 14.06 11.76
CA ASP A 308 22.18 15.51 11.98
C ASP A 308 21.38 15.81 13.25
N ALA A 309 20.95 14.79 13.99
CA ALA A 309 19.97 14.84 15.07
C ALA A 309 20.52 14.39 16.43
#